data_AF-A0A0N0GNA4-F1
#
_entry.id   AF-A0A0N0GNA4-F1
#
_cell.length_a   1.000
_cell.length_b   1.000
_cell.length_c   1.000
_cell.angle_alpha   90.00
_cell.angle_beta   90.00
_cell.angle_gamma   90.00
#
_symmetry.space_group_name_H-M   'P 1'
#
loop_
_entity.id
_entity.type
_entity.pdbx_description
1 polymer ?
#
loop_
_entity_poly.entity_id
_entity_poly.type
_entity_poly.pdbx_seq_one_letter_code
_entity_poly.pdbx_strand_id
1 'polypeptide(L)'
;MRAALIHALARRLGAIQRLGITPWQRALYPLADSPLQWAHYRLEHGRLRWTLAFADDMPGRALPRWLSLDPDGTSWPVHAIRAPRAHTQLRLNNSSQGGGQGMLAAVLQNSGGNGTWYALTAAHVLAGTAHAQVDDRVEIQYDNGQTCIGALENWAPVIGSHLTLTEIDAAIARLPTADAQRLMAANPRLAPAATGALDAIDTPLLIEGQNGSVPALFRGYFAGWVDAETTASPQDYYLSQGITYQASPATQPGDSGAALLDAAGNALLGLHSAGVADSGEDWNGVGCAIAPVLTTLGLQLATSAPIALPPPEEKRVRAALPRQAPSLTGANADAQDVLARTVWGEARGGNGAEAGMTAVAHVVLNRVAARSWWGRTVVEVCRKPWQFSCWNLNDPNLPKMRAVTSSDAQFALALQIAGRAVAGTLGDDITHGATHYYATSMHTPPQWAVGRQPCAQVGAHLFFKDVG
;
A
#
# COMPACT_ATOMS: atom_id res chain seq x y z
N MET A 1 -4.80 13.73 -17.53
CA MET A 1 -4.89 12.68 -18.58
C MET A 1 -4.17 11.38 -18.17
N ARG A 2 -2.86 11.40 -17.82
CA ARG A 2 -2.10 10.25 -17.26
C ARG A 2 -2.79 9.53 -16.09
N ALA A 3 -3.13 10.24 -15.01
CA ALA A 3 -3.78 9.64 -13.82
C ALA A 3 -5.22 9.15 -14.08
N ALA A 4 -5.95 9.77 -15.01
CA ALA A 4 -7.33 9.40 -15.34
C ALA A 4 -7.41 8.09 -16.11
N LEU A 5 -6.41 7.81 -16.98
CA LEU A 5 -6.31 6.57 -17.74
C LEU A 5 -5.81 5.39 -16.88
N ILE A 6 -4.83 5.63 -16.01
CA ILE A 6 -4.33 4.65 -15.02
C ILE A 6 -5.44 4.28 -14.01
N HIS A 7 -6.16 5.28 -13.50
CA HIS A 7 -7.35 5.05 -12.67
C HIS A 7 -8.51 4.43 -13.45
N ALA A 8 -8.63 4.62 -14.77
CA ALA A 8 -9.66 3.97 -15.59
C ALA A 8 -9.35 2.47 -15.78
N LEU A 9 -8.08 2.12 -16.04
CA LEU A 9 -7.59 0.74 -16.02
C LEU A 9 -7.83 0.09 -14.66
N ALA A 10 -7.32 0.69 -13.58
CA ALA A 10 -7.42 0.13 -12.23
C ALA A 10 -8.89 0.03 -11.74
N ARG A 11 -9.74 1.04 -12.03
CA ARG A 11 -11.17 1.00 -11.66
C ARG A 11 -11.97 0.00 -12.49
N ARG A 12 -11.66 -0.24 -13.78
CA ARG A 12 -12.34 -1.29 -14.57
C ARG A 12 -11.85 -2.68 -14.22
N LEU A 13 -10.56 -2.85 -13.92
CA LEU A 13 -10.01 -4.07 -13.35
C LEU A 13 -10.62 -4.41 -11.98
N GLY A 14 -11.17 -3.42 -11.25
CA GLY A 14 -11.96 -3.65 -10.03
C GLY A 14 -13.49 -3.74 -10.22
N ALA A 15 -14.08 -3.06 -11.21
CA ALA A 15 -15.53 -2.90 -11.34
C ALA A 15 -16.24 -4.03 -12.09
N ILE A 16 -15.54 -4.83 -12.88
CA ILE A 16 -16.11 -5.95 -13.63
C ILE A 16 -16.07 -7.22 -12.76
N GLN A 17 -16.71 -7.16 -11.60
CA GLN A 17 -17.10 -8.33 -10.81
C GLN A 17 -18.60 -8.64 -10.97
N ARG A 18 -19.37 -7.83 -11.73
CA ARG A 18 -20.85 -7.88 -11.75
C ARG A 18 -21.52 -7.99 -13.12
N LEU A 19 -20.79 -8.18 -14.21
CA LEU A 19 -21.40 -8.35 -15.53
C LEU A 19 -20.83 -9.60 -16.19
N GLY A 20 -21.65 -10.41 -16.86
CA GLY A 20 -21.21 -11.61 -17.57
C GLY A 20 -20.07 -11.29 -18.53
N ILE A 21 -18.87 -11.74 -18.18
CA ILE A 21 -17.60 -11.42 -18.83
C ILE A 21 -17.25 -12.54 -19.82
N THR A 22 -16.78 -12.20 -21.02
CA THR A 22 -16.20 -13.21 -21.93
C THR A 22 -14.82 -13.68 -21.43
N PRO A 23 -14.37 -14.91 -21.77
CA PRO A 23 -13.11 -15.48 -21.28
C PRO A 23 -11.86 -14.59 -21.47
N TRP A 24 -11.86 -13.70 -22.46
CA TRP A 24 -10.72 -12.83 -22.78
C TRP A 24 -10.64 -11.57 -21.92
N GLN A 25 -11.77 -11.02 -21.47
CA GLN A 25 -11.77 -9.92 -20.51
C GLN A 25 -11.21 -10.42 -19.15
N ARG A 26 -11.47 -11.68 -18.76
CA ARG A 26 -10.85 -12.32 -17.58
C ARG A 26 -9.31 -12.38 -17.65
N ALA A 27 -8.73 -12.41 -18.85
CA ALA A 27 -7.28 -12.48 -19.07
C ALA A 27 -6.54 -11.14 -18.90
N LEU A 28 -7.24 -10.03 -18.63
CA LEU A 28 -6.64 -8.74 -18.31
C LEU A 28 -6.61 -8.46 -16.81
N TYR A 29 -7.21 -9.33 -15.99
CA TYR A 29 -7.21 -9.19 -14.53
C TYR A 29 -5.97 -9.83 -13.93
N PRO A 30 -5.52 -9.33 -12.76
CA PRO A 30 -4.58 -10.03 -11.89
C PRO A 30 -5.30 -11.22 -11.22
N LEU A 31 -5.72 -12.20 -12.02
CA LEU A 31 -6.21 -13.50 -11.57
C LEU A 31 -5.06 -14.51 -11.68
N ALA A 32 -5.00 -15.46 -10.75
CA ALA A 32 -3.99 -16.54 -10.70
C ALA A 32 -3.81 -17.29 -12.03
N ASP A 33 -4.87 -17.35 -12.84
CA ASP A 33 -4.91 -18.09 -14.11
C ASP A 33 -4.85 -17.16 -15.33
N SER A 34 -4.50 -15.89 -15.14
CA SER A 34 -4.41 -14.93 -16.24
C SER A 34 -3.21 -15.26 -17.14
N PRO A 35 -3.40 -15.40 -18.46
CA PRO A 35 -2.30 -15.60 -19.38
C PRO A 35 -1.49 -14.32 -19.61
N LEU A 36 -1.99 -13.14 -19.21
CA LEU A 36 -1.24 -11.89 -19.27
C LEU A 36 -0.21 -11.88 -18.14
N GLN A 37 1.07 -11.84 -18.52
CA GLN A 37 2.19 -11.76 -17.59
C GLN A 37 2.42 -10.32 -17.14
N TRP A 38 2.48 -9.39 -18.10
CA TRP A 38 2.68 -7.98 -17.81
C TRP A 38 2.23 -7.10 -18.98
N ALA A 39 1.99 -5.84 -18.65
CA ALA A 39 1.75 -4.74 -19.56
C ALA A 39 2.85 -3.70 -19.37
N HIS A 40 3.46 -3.31 -20.47
CA HIS A 40 4.44 -2.24 -20.54
C HIS A 40 3.87 -1.09 -21.36
N TYR A 41 4.02 0.14 -20.89
CA TYR A 41 3.55 1.30 -21.63
C TYR A 41 4.53 2.48 -21.54
N ARG A 42 4.64 3.20 -22.65
CA ARG A 42 5.53 4.36 -22.76
C ARG A 42 5.02 5.38 -23.76
N LEU A 43 5.48 6.62 -23.59
CA LEU A 43 5.17 7.71 -24.52
C LEU A 43 6.33 7.84 -25.52
N GLU A 44 6.08 7.49 -26.78
CA GLU A 44 7.03 7.64 -27.90
C GLU A 44 6.48 8.70 -28.85
N HIS A 45 7.23 9.78 -29.10
CA HIS A 45 6.83 10.83 -30.05
C HIS A 45 5.41 11.38 -29.80
N GLY A 46 5.03 11.53 -28.53
CA GLY A 46 3.70 12.01 -28.13
C GLY A 46 2.56 11.00 -28.28
N ARG A 47 2.86 9.75 -28.66
CA ARG A 47 1.88 8.66 -28.76
C ARG A 47 2.14 7.61 -27.68
N LEU A 48 1.06 7.15 -27.06
CA LEU A 48 1.13 6.07 -26.08
C LEU A 48 1.26 4.74 -26.81
N ARG A 49 2.36 4.02 -26.54
CA ARG A 49 2.59 2.66 -27.02
C ARG A 49 2.35 1.67 -25.89
N TRP A 50 1.59 0.62 -26.18
CA TRP A 50 1.31 -0.48 -25.26
C TRP A 50 1.93 -1.76 -25.79
N THR A 51 2.67 -2.45 -24.93
CA THR A 51 3.07 -3.84 -25.14
C THR A 51 2.43 -4.71 -24.07
N LEU A 52 1.79 -5.81 -24.48
CA LEU A 52 1.18 -6.79 -23.60
C LEU A 52 1.91 -8.12 -23.78
N ALA A 53 2.49 -8.65 -22.71
CA ALA A 53 3.15 -9.94 -22.73
C ALA A 53 2.27 -11.04 -22.16
N PHE A 54 2.21 -12.14 -22.89
CA PHE A 54 1.44 -13.32 -22.53
C PHE A 54 2.36 -14.52 -22.28
N ALA A 55 1.84 -15.51 -21.55
CA ALA A 55 2.51 -16.77 -21.28
C ALA A 55 2.93 -17.48 -22.57
N ASP A 56 4.04 -18.23 -22.49
CA ASP A 56 4.65 -18.90 -23.64
C ASP A 56 3.78 -19.99 -24.27
N ASP A 57 2.70 -20.43 -23.63
CA ASP A 57 1.76 -21.41 -24.14
C ASP A 57 0.60 -20.79 -24.95
N MET A 58 0.41 -19.46 -24.90
CA MET A 58 -0.71 -18.77 -25.55
C MET A 58 -0.61 -18.70 -27.08
N PRO A 59 -1.45 -19.41 -27.87
CA PRO A 59 -1.35 -19.46 -29.33
C PRO A 59 -1.25 -18.08 -29.99
N GLY A 60 -0.34 -17.87 -30.95
CA GLY A 60 -0.08 -16.54 -31.54
C GLY A 60 -1.32 -15.90 -32.18
N ARG A 61 -2.21 -16.72 -32.74
CA ARG A 61 -3.52 -16.28 -33.27
C ARG A 61 -4.49 -15.75 -32.22
N ALA A 62 -4.26 -16.07 -30.94
CA ALA A 62 -5.06 -15.61 -29.80
C ALA A 62 -4.51 -14.32 -29.18
N LEU A 63 -3.33 -13.84 -29.63
CA LEU A 63 -2.77 -12.59 -29.15
C LEU A 63 -3.57 -11.40 -29.69
N PRO A 64 -3.96 -10.46 -28.82
CA PRO A 64 -4.78 -9.32 -29.22
C PRO A 64 -3.99 -8.31 -30.03
N ARG A 65 -4.67 -7.67 -30.98
CA ARG A 65 -4.13 -6.50 -31.71
C ARG A 65 -4.69 -5.18 -31.18
N TRP A 66 -5.78 -5.25 -30.41
CA TRP A 66 -6.52 -4.11 -29.89
C TRP A 66 -6.94 -4.38 -28.46
N LEU A 67 -6.97 -3.32 -27.65
CA LEU A 67 -7.41 -3.34 -26.27
C LEU A 67 -8.58 -2.35 -26.12
N SER A 68 -9.76 -2.87 -25.77
CA SER A 68 -10.95 -2.04 -25.54
C SER A 68 -11.11 -1.79 -24.05
N LEU A 69 -10.78 -0.56 -23.62
CA LEU A 69 -10.74 -0.18 -22.21
C LEU A 69 -11.85 0.75 -21.80
N ASP A 70 -12.63 1.31 -22.73
CA ASP A 70 -13.63 2.34 -22.43
C ASP A 70 -15.08 1.85 -22.63
N PRO A 71 -16.09 2.39 -21.91
CA PRO A 71 -17.49 2.01 -22.07
C PRO A 71 -18.11 2.44 -23.40
N ASP A 72 -17.50 3.43 -24.03
CA ASP A 72 -17.88 3.97 -25.34
C ASP A 72 -17.38 3.10 -26.51
N GLY A 73 -16.65 2.02 -26.23
CA GLY A 73 -16.10 1.13 -27.25
C GLY A 73 -14.77 1.58 -27.84
N THR A 74 -14.10 2.59 -27.27
CA THR A 74 -12.79 3.02 -27.74
C THR A 74 -11.76 1.89 -27.59
N SER A 75 -11.13 1.54 -28.71
CA SER A 75 -10.10 0.51 -28.81
C SER A 75 -8.74 1.12 -29.10
N TRP A 76 -7.72 0.66 -28.39
CA TRP A 76 -6.34 1.11 -28.52
C TRP A 76 -5.52 0.01 -29.20
N PRO A 77 -4.68 0.32 -30.21
CA PRO A 77 -3.79 -0.68 -30.77
C PRO A 77 -2.76 -1.11 -29.72
N VAL A 78 -2.46 -2.41 -29.66
CA VAL A 78 -1.47 -2.97 -28.75
C VAL A 78 -0.48 -3.86 -29.49
N HIS A 79 0.76 -3.87 -29.01
CA HIS A 79 1.76 -4.85 -29.40
C HIS A 79 1.67 -6.04 -28.45
N ALA A 80 1.15 -7.18 -28.90
CA ALA A 80 1.06 -8.37 -28.07
C ALA A 80 2.21 -9.33 -28.39
N ILE A 81 2.93 -9.75 -27.36
CA ILE A 81 4.08 -10.65 -27.46
C ILE A 81 3.94 -11.82 -26.49
N ARG A 82 4.83 -12.81 -26.61
CA ARG A 82 5.09 -13.77 -25.55
C ARG A 82 6.39 -13.40 -24.88
N ALA A 83 6.38 -13.36 -23.55
CA ALA A 83 7.57 -13.08 -22.78
C ALA A 83 7.39 -13.60 -21.34
N PRO A 84 8.50 -13.96 -20.67
CA PRO A 84 8.47 -14.41 -19.28
C PRO A 84 8.10 -13.28 -18.32
N ARG A 85 7.82 -13.65 -17.07
CA ARG A 85 7.67 -12.70 -15.96
C ARG A 85 9.03 -12.17 -15.52
N ALA A 86 9.01 -11.05 -14.81
CA ALA A 86 10.17 -10.62 -14.04
C ALA A 86 10.27 -11.45 -12.76
N HIS A 87 11.51 -11.69 -12.31
CA HIS A 87 11.81 -12.44 -11.10
C HIS A 87 12.58 -11.56 -10.12
N THR A 88 12.20 -11.59 -8.84
CA THR A 88 12.97 -10.91 -7.78
C THR A 88 14.39 -11.46 -7.75
N GLN A 89 15.41 -10.61 -7.71
CA GLN A 89 16.81 -11.06 -7.80
C GLN A 89 17.40 -11.15 -6.40
N LEU A 90 16.96 -12.12 -5.60
CA LEU A 90 17.43 -12.33 -4.23
C LEU A 90 18.69 -13.19 -4.22
N ARG A 91 19.62 -12.91 -3.31
CA ARG A 91 20.63 -13.91 -2.96
C ARG A 91 20.18 -14.66 -1.72
N LEU A 92 19.72 -15.90 -1.90
CA LEU A 92 19.27 -16.74 -0.79
C LEU A 92 20.46 -17.19 0.08
N ASN A 93 20.40 -16.91 1.37
CA ASN A 93 21.28 -17.53 2.37
C ASN A 93 20.54 -18.71 3.00
N ASN A 94 21.23 -19.84 3.19
CA ASN A 94 20.66 -21.08 3.72
C ASN A 94 20.38 -21.03 5.25
N SER A 95 19.97 -19.87 5.78
CA SER A 95 19.58 -19.69 7.19
C SER A 95 18.07 -19.82 7.32
N SER A 96 17.62 -20.52 8.36
CA SER A 96 16.25 -21.00 8.60
C SER A 96 15.18 -19.92 8.86
N GLN A 97 15.45 -18.65 8.53
CA GLN A 97 14.57 -17.49 8.78
C GLN A 97 14.00 -16.85 7.50
N GLY A 98 14.18 -17.47 6.33
CA GLY A 98 13.40 -17.14 5.12
C GLY A 98 13.68 -15.77 4.47
N GLY A 99 14.73 -15.05 4.87
CA GLY A 99 15.16 -13.80 4.25
C GLY A 99 16.30 -14.00 3.24
N GLY A 100 16.27 -13.26 2.12
CA GLY A 100 17.38 -13.18 1.17
C GLY A 100 18.23 -11.92 1.39
N GLN A 101 19.46 -11.92 0.87
CA GLN A 101 20.29 -10.72 0.83
C GLN A 101 19.84 -9.80 -0.31
N GLY A 102 19.82 -8.50 -0.01
CA GLY A 102 19.55 -7.41 -0.95
C GLY A 102 20.35 -6.15 -0.58
N MET A 103 20.09 -5.07 -1.30
CA MET A 103 20.70 -3.75 -1.13
C MET A 103 19.77 -2.79 -0.38
N LEU A 104 20.33 -1.76 0.22
CA LEU A 104 19.56 -0.63 0.73
C LEU A 104 19.43 0.45 -0.35
N ALA A 105 18.22 0.99 -0.51
CA ALA A 105 17.96 2.11 -1.41
C ALA A 105 18.34 3.44 -0.75
N ALA A 106 17.97 3.63 0.51
CA ALA A 106 18.22 4.86 1.26
C ALA A 106 18.02 4.66 2.76
N VAL A 107 18.52 5.61 3.53
CA VAL A 107 18.18 5.88 4.92
C VAL A 107 17.36 7.16 4.97
N LEU A 108 16.14 7.05 5.47
CA LEU A 108 15.10 8.07 5.41
C LEU A 108 14.55 8.37 6.79
N GLN A 109 13.81 9.46 6.93
CA GLN A 109 13.07 9.79 8.14
C GLN A 109 11.57 9.64 7.91
N ASN A 110 10.80 9.55 8.98
CA ASN A 110 9.35 9.71 8.84
C ASN A 110 8.99 11.17 8.47
N SER A 111 7.92 11.31 7.70
CA SER A 111 7.32 12.61 7.32
C SER A 111 6.69 13.39 8.49
N GLY A 112 6.45 12.71 9.63
CA GLY A 112 5.73 13.26 10.79
C GLY A 112 6.58 14.00 11.84
N GLY A 113 7.89 14.16 11.62
CA GLY A 113 8.73 15.05 12.44
C GLY A 113 9.18 14.52 13.81
N ASN A 114 8.94 13.24 14.14
CA ASN A 114 9.51 12.63 15.35
C ASN A 114 11.01 12.28 15.18
N GLY A 115 11.55 12.35 13.95
CA GLY A 115 12.95 12.10 13.63
C GLY A 115 13.34 10.62 13.65
N THR A 116 12.39 9.68 13.59
CA THR A 116 12.67 8.25 13.48
C THR A 116 13.31 7.94 12.14
N TRP A 117 14.36 7.12 12.18
CA TRP A 117 15.15 6.74 11.01
C TRP A 117 14.76 5.36 10.51
N TYR A 118 14.76 5.20 9.19
CA TYR A 118 14.41 3.96 8.52
C TYR A 118 15.42 3.60 7.44
N ALA A 119 15.82 2.34 7.38
CA ALA A 119 16.43 1.77 6.18
C ALA A 119 15.32 1.35 5.21
N LEU A 120 15.41 1.79 3.96
CA LEU A 120 14.50 1.43 2.87
C LEU A 120 15.14 0.39 1.95
N THR A 121 14.40 -0.66 1.62
CA THR A 121 14.77 -1.70 0.63
C THR A 121 13.52 -2.33 0.01
N ALA A 122 13.67 -3.33 -0.86
CA ALA A 122 12.54 -4.05 -1.44
C ALA A 122 11.84 -4.95 -0.41
N ALA A 123 10.52 -5.12 -0.52
CA ALA A 123 9.77 -5.84 0.51
C ALA A 123 10.08 -7.32 0.54
N HIS A 124 10.27 -7.94 -0.62
CA HIS A 124 10.67 -9.34 -0.71
C HIS A 124 12.04 -9.66 -0.09
N VAL A 125 12.88 -8.65 0.15
CA VAL A 125 14.17 -8.80 0.86
C VAL A 125 13.93 -8.98 2.35
N LEU A 126 13.17 -8.07 2.99
CA LEU A 126 12.96 -8.09 4.44
C LEU A 126 11.78 -8.95 4.89
N ALA A 127 10.80 -9.14 4.01
CA ALA A 127 9.50 -9.74 4.30
C ALA A 127 9.09 -10.72 3.18
N GLY A 128 10.05 -11.50 2.68
CA GLY A 128 9.87 -12.46 1.58
C GLY A 128 9.02 -13.70 1.89
N THR A 129 8.37 -13.75 3.06
CA THR A 129 7.51 -14.87 3.48
C THR A 129 6.22 -14.38 4.12
N ALA A 130 5.20 -15.26 4.14
CA ALA A 130 3.92 -15.00 4.80
C ALA A 130 4.02 -14.85 6.32
N HIS A 131 5.19 -15.14 6.89
CA HIS A 131 5.44 -15.13 8.32
C HIS A 131 6.15 -13.88 8.81
N ALA A 132 6.51 -12.95 7.93
CA ALA A 132 7.13 -11.69 8.32
C ALA A 132 6.21 -10.90 9.28
N GLN A 133 6.79 -10.37 10.35
CA GLN A 133 6.12 -9.63 11.40
C GLN A 133 6.78 -8.28 11.68
N VAL A 134 5.98 -7.35 12.17
CA VAL A 134 6.52 -6.11 12.75
C VAL A 134 7.45 -6.48 13.90
N ASP A 135 8.55 -5.74 14.01
CA ASP A 135 9.67 -5.94 14.91
C ASP A 135 10.56 -7.16 14.63
N ASP A 136 10.37 -7.84 13.49
CA ASP A 136 11.34 -8.81 13.01
C ASP A 136 12.73 -8.17 12.88
N ARG A 137 13.74 -8.91 13.34
CA ARG A 137 15.12 -8.44 13.39
C ARG A 137 15.69 -8.33 11.98
N VAL A 138 16.10 -7.13 11.60
CA VAL A 138 16.76 -6.85 10.32
C VAL A 138 18.23 -6.58 10.56
N GLU A 139 19.10 -7.39 9.96
CA GLU A 139 20.54 -7.20 10.03
C GLU A 139 21.05 -6.45 8.80
N ILE A 140 21.71 -5.31 9.00
CA ILE A 140 22.28 -4.49 7.94
C ILE A 140 23.79 -4.49 8.08
N GLN A 141 24.47 -5.02 7.08
CA GLN A 141 25.92 -5.05 7.00
C GLN A 141 26.41 -3.90 6.12
N TYR A 142 27.45 -3.21 6.57
CA TYR A 142 28.10 -2.12 5.84
C TYR A 142 29.62 -2.18 6.06
N ASP A 143 30.36 -1.35 5.32
CA ASP A 143 31.83 -1.41 5.17
C ASP A 143 32.62 -1.84 6.42
N ASN A 144 33.64 -2.67 6.18
CA ASN A 144 34.53 -3.29 7.18
C ASN A 144 33.87 -4.34 8.10
N GLY A 145 32.78 -4.97 7.65
CA GLY A 145 32.10 -6.03 8.41
C GLY A 145 31.35 -5.49 9.62
N GLN A 146 31.01 -4.19 9.60
CA GLN A 146 30.18 -3.59 10.63
C GLN A 146 28.72 -3.95 10.37
N THR A 147 27.98 -4.14 11.47
CA THR A 147 26.59 -4.53 11.43
C THR A 147 25.78 -3.58 12.30
N CYS A 148 24.63 -3.11 11.80
CA CYS A 148 23.58 -2.54 12.64
C CYS A 148 22.31 -3.41 12.58
N ILE A 149 21.49 -3.27 13.62
CA ILE A 149 20.28 -4.07 13.78
C ILE A 149 19.09 -3.11 13.74
N GLY A 150 18.25 -3.29 12.73
CA GLY A 150 16.95 -2.65 12.62
C GLY A 150 15.81 -3.58 13.02
N ALA A 151 14.60 -3.02 13.01
CA ALA A 151 13.36 -3.74 13.27
C ALA A 151 12.37 -3.48 12.11
N LEU A 152 11.88 -4.53 11.45
CA LEU A 152 10.89 -4.42 10.37
C LEU A 152 9.65 -3.69 10.88
N GLU A 153 9.17 -2.66 10.17
CA GLU A 153 8.04 -1.85 10.65
C GLU A 153 6.86 -1.85 9.69
N ASN A 154 7.11 -1.70 8.39
CA ASN A 154 6.05 -1.63 7.39
C ASN A 154 6.58 -2.10 6.04
N TRP A 155 5.76 -2.82 5.28
CA TRP A 155 6.13 -3.35 3.97
C TRP A 155 4.91 -3.62 3.11
N ALA A 156 5.13 -3.59 1.78
CA ALA A 156 4.20 -4.13 0.80
C ALA A 156 5.01 -4.58 -0.43
N PRO A 157 4.68 -5.71 -1.08
CA PRO A 157 3.57 -6.62 -0.79
C PRO A 157 3.81 -7.56 0.40
N VAL A 158 2.73 -8.19 0.91
CA VAL A 158 2.81 -9.29 1.88
C VAL A 158 2.91 -10.63 1.13
N ILE A 159 4.14 -11.09 0.92
CA ILE A 159 4.43 -12.26 0.08
C ILE A 159 3.98 -13.56 0.75
N GLY A 160 3.53 -14.53 -0.04
CA GLY A 160 3.04 -15.82 0.45
C GLY A 160 1.59 -15.81 0.97
N SER A 161 0.87 -14.69 0.85
CA SER A 161 -0.59 -14.63 0.97
C SER A 161 -1.25 -14.66 -0.43
N HIS A 162 -2.47 -15.19 -0.56
CA HIS A 162 -3.12 -15.37 -1.86
C HIS A 162 -3.25 -14.04 -2.63
N LEU A 163 -2.67 -13.98 -3.84
CA LEU A 163 -2.80 -12.92 -4.86
C LEU A 163 -2.67 -11.50 -4.29
N THR A 164 -1.44 -11.01 -4.15
CA THR A 164 -1.20 -9.65 -3.65
C THR A 164 -1.12 -8.65 -4.79
N LEU A 165 -2.17 -7.85 -4.99
CA LEU A 165 -2.09 -6.62 -5.78
C LEU A 165 -1.38 -5.55 -4.94
N THR A 166 -0.33 -4.94 -5.50
CA THR A 166 0.43 -3.89 -4.81
C THR A 166 0.81 -2.75 -5.75
N GLU A 167 0.99 -1.56 -5.21
CA GLU A 167 1.55 -0.40 -5.93
C GLU A 167 3.06 -0.32 -5.79
N ILE A 168 3.61 -0.92 -4.73
CA ILE A 168 5.03 -0.89 -4.39
C ILE A 168 5.54 -2.27 -4.00
N ASP A 169 6.83 -2.47 -4.16
CA ASP A 169 7.61 -3.55 -3.56
C ASP A 169 8.73 -2.90 -2.73
N ALA A 170 8.37 -2.53 -1.50
CA ALA A 170 9.28 -1.85 -0.58
C ALA A 170 8.93 -2.12 0.89
N ALA A 171 9.97 -2.20 1.72
CA ALA A 171 9.90 -2.37 3.17
C ALA A 171 10.80 -1.36 3.88
N ILE A 172 10.42 -1.05 5.12
CA ILE A 172 11.22 -0.24 6.03
C ILE A 172 11.59 -1.00 7.30
N ALA A 173 12.84 -0.85 7.70
CA ALA A 173 13.33 -1.25 9.01
C ALA A 173 13.67 -0.01 9.84
N ARG A 174 13.06 0.13 11.02
CA ARG A 174 13.36 1.19 11.99
C ARG A 174 14.78 1.03 12.50
N LEU A 175 15.55 2.13 12.51
CA LEU A 175 16.93 2.18 12.96
C LEU A 175 17.09 3.05 14.21
N PRO A 176 17.98 2.68 15.15
CA PRO A 176 18.49 3.62 16.13
C PRO A 176 19.18 4.81 15.45
N THR A 177 18.98 6.03 15.97
CA THR A 177 19.53 7.26 15.39
C THR A 177 21.04 7.20 15.18
N ALA A 178 21.79 6.66 16.16
CA ALA A 178 23.24 6.55 16.07
C ALA A 178 23.70 5.57 14.96
N ASP A 179 22.94 4.50 14.73
CA ASP A 179 23.21 3.53 13.65
C ASP A 179 22.87 4.13 12.29
N ALA A 180 21.74 4.82 12.17
CA ALA A 180 21.37 5.53 10.94
C ALA A 180 22.45 6.56 10.54
N GLN A 181 22.91 7.36 11.50
CA GLN A 181 23.97 8.35 11.27
C GLN A 181 25.31 7.70 10.87
N ARG A 182 25.73 6.62 11.55
CA ARG A 182 26.94 5.88 11.16
C ARG A 182 26.82 5.29 9.77
N LEU A 183 25.68 4.69 9.45
CA LEU A 183 25.42 4.06 8.16
C LEU A 183 25.49 5.10 7.03
N MET A 184 24.86 6.26 7.19
CA MET A 184 24.96 7.37 6.22
C MET A 184 26.37 7.97 6.14
N ALA A 185 27.11 8.04 7.25
CA ALA A 185 28.48 8.55 7.25
C ALA A 185 29.44 7.60 6.52
N ALA A 186 29.27 6.29 6.71
CA ALA A 186 30.02 5.26 6.00
C ALA A 186 29.64 5.20 4.52
N ASN A 187 28.35 5.37 4.21
CA ASN A 187 27.80 5.31 2.87
C ASN A 187 26.95 6.55 2.55
N PRO A 188 27.57 7.68 2.15
CA PRO A 188 26.85 8.92 1.86
C PRO A 188 25.76 8.78 0.80
N ARG A 189 25.87 7.80 -0.10
CA ARG A 189 24.85 7.50 -1.13
C ARG A 189 23.50 7.05 -0.54
N LEU A 190 23.48 6.54 0.70
CA LEU A 190 22.25 6.19 1.40
C LEU A 190 21.49 7.42 1.92
N ALA A 191 22.08 8.62 1.85
CA ALA A 191 21.44 9.88 2.21
C ALA A 191 21.24 10.78 0.98
N PRO A 192 20.35 10.41 0.04
CA PRO A 192 20.13 11.20 -1.17
C PRO A 192 19.65 12.61 -0.83
N ALA A 193 20.19 13.61 -1.53
CA ALA A 193 19.90 15.02 -1.27
C ALA A 193 18.53 15.46 -1.80
N ALA A 194 18.00 14.73 -2.78
CA ALA A 194 16.73 15.02 -3.43
C ALA A 194 15.99 13.74 -3.82
N THR A 195 14.72 13.90 -4.20
CA THR A 195 13.98 12.90 -4.97
C THR A 195 13.74 13.43 -6.37
N GLY A 196 13.59 12.51 -7.33
CA GLY A 196 13.26 12.87 -8.71
C GLY A 196 12.13 12.03 -9.27
N ALA A 197 11.72 12.37 -10.49
CA ALA A 197 10.68 11.68 -11.24
C ALA A 197 11.23 11.14 -12.56
N LEU A 198 10.66 10.03 -13.03
CA LEU A 198 10.97 9.41 -14.32
C LEU A 198 9.81 9.67 -15.27
N ASP A 199 10.00 10.65 -16.16
CA ASP A 199 8.93 11.16 -17.02
C ASP A 199 9.16 10.95 -18.52
N ALA A 200 10.42 10.80 -18.94
CA ALA A 200 10.84 10.68 -20.33
C ALA A 200 11.64 9.39 -20.55
N ILE A 201 11.27 8.61 -21.57
CA ILE A 201 12.06 7.46 -22.01
C ILE A 201 13.50 7.89 -22.34
N ASP A 202 14.44 6.97 -22.21
CA ASP A 202 15.87 7.21 -22.37
C ASP A 202 16.49 8.16 -21.32
N THR A 203 15.74 8.56 -20.27
CA THR A 203 16.33 9.26 -19.13
C THR A 203 17.42 8.39 -18.51
N PRO A 204 18.69 8.87 -18.46
CA PRO A 204 19.77 8.11 -17.85
C PRO A 204 19.63 8.05 -16.33
N LEU A 205 19.89 6.88 -15.78
CA LEU A 205 19.86 6.61 -14.34
C LEU A 205 21.04 5.70 -13.95
N LEU A 206 21.36 5.69 -12.66
CA LEU A 206 22.36 4.81 -12.06
C LEU A 206 21.69 3.84 -11.10
N ILE A 207 22.11 2.58 -11.12
CA ILE A 207 21.68 1.55 -10.18
C ILE A 207 22.85 1.26 -9.24
N GLU A 208 22.67 1.49 -7.95
CA GLU A 208 23.67 1.21 -6.93
C GLU A 208 23.59 -0.25 -6.47
N GLY A 209 24.04 -1.15 -7.34
CA GLY A 209 24.04 -2.60 -7.11
C GLY A 209 25.20 -3.07 -6.25
N GLN A 210 25.22 -4.37 -5.94
CA GLN A 210 26.22 -4.98 -5.06
C GLN A 210 27.66 -4.82 -5.58
N ASN A 211 27.84 -4.87 -6.90
CA ASN A 211 29.14 -4.81 -7.56
C ASN A 211 29.50 -3.38 -8.03
N GLY A 212 28.80 -2.38 -7.51
CA GLY A 212 29.00 -0.96 -7.84
C GLY A 212 27.90 -0.39 -8.74
N SER A 213 28.12 0.86 -9.17
CA SER A 213 27.16 1.62 -9.97
C SER A 213 27.02 1.05 -11.38
N VAL A 214 25.80 0.71 -11.77
CA VAL A 214 25.45 0.22 -13.11
C VAL A 214 24.65 1.29 -13.86
N PRO A 215 25.09 1.73 -15.06
CA PRO A 215 24.32 2.68 -15.85
C PRO A 215 23.08 2.00 -16.46
N ALA A 216 21.99 2.75 -16.50
CA ALA A 216 20.76 2.29 -17.12
C ALA A 216 19.99 3.45 -17.78
N LEU A 217 19.02 3.08 -18.60
CA LEU A 217 18.11 4.01 -19.28
C LEU A 217 16.66 3.67 -18.92
N PHE A 218 15.87 4.68 -18.56
CA PHE A 218 14.43 4.49 -18.33
C PHE A 218 13.71 4.06 -19.60
N ARG A 219 12.79 3.09 -19.49
CA ARG A 219 12.12 2.46 -20.65
C ARG A 219 10.61 2.57 -20.64
N GLY A 220 10.02 2.90 -19.50
CA GLY A 220 8.59 3.12 -19.38
C GLY A 220 8.03 2.60 -18.06
N TYR A 221 6.75 2.29 -18.10
CA TYR A 221 5.99 1.89 -16.93
C TYR A 221 5.51 0.45 -17.08
N PHE A 222 5.42 -0.22 -15.94
CA PHE A 222 5.14 -1.65 -15.82
C PHE A 222 3.90 -1.89 -14.97
N ALA A 223 3.05 -2.80 -15.42
CA ALA A 223 2.01 -3.41 -14.60
C ALA A 223 1.99 -4.91 -14.87
N GLY A 224 2.30 -5.75 -13.88
CA GLY A 224 2.46 -7.17 -14.15
C GLY A 224 2.79 -8.03 -12.95
N TRP A 225 2.75 -9.34 -13.18
CA TRP A 225 3.17 -10.35 -12.23
C TRP A 225 4.69 -10.34 -12.07
N VAL A 226 5.12 -10.41 -10.82
CA VAL A 226 6.51 -10.64 -10.44
C VAL A 226 6.55 -11.93 -9.63
N ASP A 227 7.41 -12.85 -10.04
CA ASP A 227 7.63 -14.10 -9.32
C ASP A 227 8.75 -13.89 -8.29
N ALA A 228 8.52 -14.31 -7.05
CA ALA A 228 9.47 -14.25 -5.96
C ALA A 228 10.26 -15.57 -5.89
N GLU A 229 11.59 -15.48 -5.79
CA GLU A 229 12.45 -16.68 -5.74
C GLU A 229 12.25 -17.53 -4.47
N THR A 230 11.62 -16.97 -3.42
CA THR A 230 11.42 -17.62 -2.11
C THR A 230 10.18 -18.50 -2.03
N THR A 231 9.34 -18.54 -3.08
CA THR A 231 8.07 -19.25 -3.04
C THR A 231 8.02 -20.35 -4.11
N ALA A 232 7.20 -21.37 -3.83
CA ALA A 232 6.93 -22.44 -4.79
C ALA A 232 5.71 -22.16 -5.69
N SER A 233 5.06 -20.99 -5.52
CA SER A 233 3.85 -20.64 -6.25
C SER A 233 4.20 -19.77 -7.46
N PRO A 234 3.68 -20.05 -8.66
CA PRO A 234 3.69 -19.06 -9.72
C PRO A 234 2.80 -17.86 -9.31
N GLN A 235 3.15 -16.63 -9.70
CA GLN A 235 2.38 -15.40 -9.45
C GLN A 235 2.29 -14.94 -7.99
N ASP A 236 3.42 -14.51 -7.43
CA ASP A 236 3.48 -14.09 -6.02
C ASP A 236 2.80 -12.76 -5.75
N TYR A 237 3.06 -11.76 -6.58
CA TYR A 237 2.41 -10.47 -6.48
C TYR A 237 2.30 -9.76 -7.82
N TYR A 238 1.29 -8.91 -7.93
CA TYR A 238 1.07 -8.06 -9.09
C TYR A 238 1.47 -6.62 -8.75
N LEU A 239 2.54 -6.14 -9.37
CA LEU A 239 2.98 -4.75 -9.24
C LEU A 239 2.23 -3.89 -10.25
N SER A 240 1.40 -2.97 -9.77
CA SER A 240 0.48 -2.18 -10.61
C SER A 240 1.04 -0.84 -11.09
N GLN A 241 2.10 -0.33 -10.46
CA GLN A 241 2.70 0.97 -10.75
C GLN A 241 4.24 0.89 -10.85
N GLY A 242 4.74 -0.18 -11.46
CA GLY A 242 6.17 -0.37 -11.66
C GLY A 242 6.75 0.55 -12.74
N ILE A 243 8.07 0.61 -12.75
CA ILE A 243 8.89 1.25 -13.80
C ILE A 243 9.82 0.21 -14.43
N THR A 244 10.17 0.41 -15.70
CA THR A 244 11.16 -0.41 -16.41
C THR A 244 12.39 0.39 -16.81
N TYR A 245 13.52 -0.30 -16.92
CA TYR A 245 14.75 0.27 -17.45
C TYR A 245 15.62 -0.80 -18.12
N GLN A 246 16.59 -0.31 -18.88
CA GLN A 246 17.62 -1.11 -19.52
C GLN A 246 18.95 -0.86 -18.84
N ALA A 247 19.40 -1.80 -18.01
CA ALA A 247 20.69 -1.79 -17.35
C ALA A 247 21.76 -2.47 -18.21
N SER A 248 22.98 -1.93 -18.22
CA SER A 248 24.14 -2.53 -18.89
C SER A 248 25.40 -2.40 -18.01
N PRO A 249 25.89 -3.49 -17.40
CA PRO A 249 25.37 -4.87 -17.46
C PRO A 249 23.97 -5.01 -16.83
N ALA A 250 23.29 -6.12 -17.10
CA ALA A 250 22.01 -6.42 -16.44
C ALA A 250 22.18 -6.57 -14.92
N THR A 251 21.13 -6.28 -14.16
CA THR A 251 21.10 -6.51 -12.71
C THR A 251 21.15 -8.00 -12.40
N GLN A 252 21.62 -8.33 -11.19
CA GLN A 252 21.95 -9.69 -10.77
C GLN A 252 21.35 -10.04 -9.40
N PRO A 253 21.26 -11.34 -9.05
CA PRO A 253 20.90 -11.77 -7.70
C PRO A 253 21.71 -11.08 -6.61
N GLY A 254 21.00 -10.41 -5.69
CA GLY A 254 21.55 -9.56 -4.64
C GLY A 254 21.31 -8.06 -4.85
N ASP A 255 20.94 -7.62 -6.06
CA ASP A 255 20.68 -6.19 -6.33
C ASP A 255 19.28 -5.73 -5.86
N SER A 256 18.41 -6.65 -5.43
CA SER A 256 17.07 -6.35 -4.90
C SER A 256 17.11 -5.26 -3.83
N GLY A 257 16.36 -4.17 -4.03
CA GLY A 257 16.39 -3.00 -3.15
C GLY A 257 17.47 -1.96 -3.47
N ALA A 258 18.28 -2.15 -4.54
CA ALA A 258 19.28 -1.17 -4.95
C ALA A 258 18.64 0.17 -5.32
N ALA A 259 19.32 1.26 -4.97
CA ALA A 259 18.87 2.61 -5.30
C ALA A 259 18.89 2.84 -6.81
N LEU A 260 17.82 3.41 -7.35
CA LEU A 260 17.81 4.02 -8.68
C LEU A 260 18.04 5.52 -8.49
N LEU A 261 19.20 6.00 -8.90
CA LEU A 261 19.60 7.40 -8.79
C LEU A 261 19.55 8.09 -10.16
N ASP A 262 19.46 9.42 -10.16
CA ASP A 262 19.74 10.18 -11.37
C ASP A 262 21.19 9.99 -11.84
N ALA A 263 21.48 10.39 -13.08
CA ALA A 263 22.81 10.25 -13.67
C ALA A 263 23.93 10.92 -12.86
N ALA A 264 23.58 11.91 -12.02
CA ALA A 264 24.51 12.61 -11.14
C ALA A 264 24.71 11.91 -9.79
N GLY A 265 23.88 10.92 -9.44
CA GLY A 265 23.92 10.22 -8.15
C GLY A 265 23.37 11.04 -6.98
N ASN A 266 22.60 12.09 -7.25
CA ASN A 266 22.14 13.07 -6.25
C ASN A 266 20.68 12.86 -5.84
N ALA A 267 19.83 12.47 -6.79
CA ALA A 267 18.40 12.32 -6.57
C ALA A 267 17.98 10.86 -6.59
N LEU A 268 17.27 10.42 -5.55
CA LEU A 268 16.63 9.11 -5.54
C LEU A 268 15.41 9.13 -6.47
N LEU A 269 15.39 8.24 -7.45
CA LEU A 269 14.30 8.07 -8.43
C LEU A 269 13.41 6.88 -8.10
N GLY A 270 13.96 5.88 -7.42
CA GLY A 270 13.26 4.64 -7.10
C GLY A 270 14.16 3.59 -6.47
N LEU A 271 13.68 2.35 -6.48
CA LEU A 271 14.45 1.17 -6.09
C LEU A 271 14.23 0.01 -7.06
N HIS A 272 15.27 -0.82 -7.25
CA HIS A 272 15.20 -2.05 -8.03
C HIS A 272 14.40 -3.13 -7.29
N SER A 273 13.53 -3.83 -8.01
CA SER A 273 12.67 -4.91 -7.49
C SER A 273 12.96 -6.26 -8.14
N ALA A 274 13.09 -6.29 -9.47
CA ALA A 274 13.18 -7.55 -10.21
C ALA A 274 13.93 -7.38 -11.54
N GLY A 275 14.46 -8.49 -12.05
CA GLY A 275 15.13 -8.58 -13.35
C GLY A 275 14.44 -9.57 -14.28
N VAL A 276 14.73 -9.45 -15.57
CA VAL A 276 14.32 -10.43 -16.59
C VAL A 276 15.42 -10.54 -17.64
N ALA A 277 15.74 -11.77 -18.05
CA ALA A 277 16.81 -12.02 -19.03
C ALA A 277 16.41 -11.56 -20.43
N ASP A 278 15.16 -11.81 -20.83
CA ASP A 278 14.59 -11.39 -22.11
C ASP A 278 13.14 -10.98 -21.89
N SER A 279 12.87 -9.67 -21.96
CA SER A 279 11.50 -9.14 -21.88
C SER A 279 10.78 -9.15 -23.23
N GLY A 280 11.45 -9.50 -24.33
CA GLY A 280 10.94 -9.28 -25.68
C GLY A 280 10.78 -7.79 -26.05
N GLU A 281 11.28 -6.88 -25.21
CA GLU A 281 11.36 -5.44 -25.42
C GLU A 281 12.77 -4.95 -24.99
N ASP A 282 13.02 -3.65 -25.10
CA ASP A 282 14.31 -3.01 -24.81
C ASP A 282 14.53 -2.70 -23.33
N TRP A 283 14.05 -3.54 -22.41
CA TRP A 283 14.23 -3.41 -20.96
C TRP A 283 14.57 -4.75 -20.31
N ASN A 284 15.27 -4.72 -19.18
CA ASN A 284 15.70 -5.92 -18.44
C ASN A 284 15.56 -5.80 -16.92
N GLY A 285 15.12 -4.64 -16.41
CA GLY A 285 14.88 -4.43 -14.98
C GLY A 285 13.53 -3.77 -14.72
N VAL A 286 12.95 -4.14 -13.57
CA VAL A 286 11.71 -3.59 -13.01
C VAL A 286 12.02 -3.00 -11.64
N GLY A 287 11.40 -1.87 -11.33
CA GLY A 287 11.51 -1.23 -10.01
C GLY A 287 10.27 -0.46 -9.62
N CYS A 288 10.34 0.19 -8.47
CA CYS A 288 9.31 1.08 -7.96
C CYS A 288 9.79 2.52 -8.03
N ALA A 289 8.96 3.43 -8.54
CA ALA A 289 9.22 4.85 -8.46
C ALA A 289 9.20 5.32 -7.00
N ILE A 290 10.05 6.28 -6.63
CA ILE A 290 10.23 6.64 -5.22
C ILE A 290 9.02 7.33 -4.61
N ALA A 291 8.29 8.16 -5.37
CA ALA A 291 7.21 8.98 -4.81
C ALA A 291 6.04 8.16 -4.24
N PRO A 292 5.50 7.13 -4.93
CA PRO A 292 4.53 6.20 -4.34
C PRO A 292 5.06 5.48 -3.10
N VAL A 293 6.34 5.11 -3.08
CA VAL A 293 6.99 4.42 -1.95
C VAL A 293 7.02 5.32 -0.72
N LEU A 294 7.52 6.55 -0.86
CA LEU A 294 7.56 7.52 0.24
C LEU A 294 6.17 7.85 0.77
N THR A 295 5.19 8.02 -0.13
CA THR A 295 3.81 8.32 0.25
C THR A 295 3.18 7.16 1.02
N THR A 296 3.33 5.94 0.51
CA THR A 296 2.72 4.73 1.11
C THR A 296 3.35 4.40 2.45
N LEU A 297 4.66 4.58 2.60
CA LEU A 297 5.39 4.26 3.83
C LEU A 297 5.56 5.47 4.77
N GLY A 298 5.06 6.65 4.39
CA GLY A 298 5.10 7.86 5.23
C GLY A 298 6.50 8.43 5.45
N LEU A 299 7.39 8.34 4.45
CA LEU A 299 8.81 8.70 4.55
C LEU A 299 9.13 10.05 3.92
N GLN A 300 10.24 10.64 4.34
CA GLN A 300 10.87 11.82 3.77
C GLN A 300 12.40 11.70 3.79
N LEU A 301 13.08 12.51 2.99
CA LEU A 301 14.53 12.61 3.02
C LEU A 301 15.03 13.12 4.38
N ALA A 302 16.23 12.69 4.76
CA ALA A 302 16.93 13.18 5.92
C ALA A 302 17.15 14.70 5.84
N THR A 303 16.70 15.48 6.82
CA THR A 303 17.02 16.91 6.92
C THR A 303 18.02 17.18 8.04
N SER A 304 18.88 18.17 7.85
CA SER A 304 19.98 18.53 8.77
C SER A 304 19.63 19.64 9.79
N ALA A 305 18.35 19.85 10.15
CA ALA A 305 17.93 20.98 11.01
C ALA A 305 17.35 20.56 12.39
N PRO A 306 17.56 21.36 13.46
CA PRO A 306 17.17 21.01 14.83
C PRO A 306 15.69 21.30 15.13
N ILE A 307 15.08 20.45 15.96
CA ILE A 307 13.65 20.45 16.33
C ILE A 307 13.34 21.56 17.35
N ALA A 308 12.28 22.36 17.11
CA ALA A 308 11.71 23.30 18.08
C ALA A 308 10.36 22.81 18.61
N LEU A 309 10.15 22.89 19.94
CA LEU A 309 8.94 22.45 20.65
C LEU A 309 7.85 23.56 20.72
N PRO A 310 6.55 23.24 20.57
CA PRO A 310 5.45 24.21 20.72
C PRO A 310 4.78 24.21 22.13
N PRO A 311 4.04 25.29 22.51
CA PRO A 311 3.49 25.52 23.86
C PRO A 311 2.00 25.07 24.05
N PRO A 312 1.42 25.09 25.28
CA PRO A 312 0.20 24.36 25.63
C PRO A 312 -1.14 25.15 25.55
N GLU A 313 -2.26 24.42 25.33
CA GLU A 313 -3.62 24.89 24.99
C GLU A 313 -4.68 24.89 26.14
N GLU A 314 -5.73 25.73 26.01
CA GLU A 314 -6.90 25.86 26.92
C GLU A 314 -8.29 25.52 26.28
N LYS A 315 -9.28 25.17 27.13
CA LYS A 315 -10.60 24.49 26.89
C LYS A 315 -11.83 25.38 26.55
N ARG A 316 -12.86 24.83 25.85
CA ARG A 316 -14.36 24.91 26.10
C ARG A 316 -15.20 24.18 24.98
N VAL A 317 -16.09 23.18 25.19
CA VAL A 317 -17.54 23.02 25.63
C VAL A 317 -18.66 23.03 24.51
N ARG A 318 -19.66 22.11 24.64
CA ARG A 318 -20.67 21.46 23.71
C ARG A 318 -22.08 22.13 23.51
N ALA A 319 -22.90 21.65 22.53
CA ALA A 319 -24.40 21.57 22.54
C ALA A 319 -24.99 20.61 21.44
N ALA A 320 -26.29 20.21 21.53
CA ALA A 320 -26.91 18.90 21.16
C ALA A 320 -27.95 18.85 19.96
N LEU A 321 -28.43 17.63 19.63
CA LEU A 321 -29.35 17.16 18.54
C LEU A 321 -30.83 16.94 18.96
N PRO A 322 -31.75 16.57 18.03
CA PRO A 322 -32.77 15.53 18.29
C PRO A 322 -33.01 14.45 17.20
N ARG A 323 -33.58 13.29 17.63
CA ARG A 323 -33.85 11.96 16.98
C ARG A 323 -35.24 11.78 16.31
N GLN A 324 -35.39 10.83 15.35
CA GLN A 324 -36.14 9.53 15.45
C GLN A 324 -36.23 8.71 14.13
N ALA A 325 -36.79 7.48 14.22
CA ALA A 325 -36.45 6.21 13.55
C ALA A 325 -37.55 5.50 12.72
N PRO A 326 -37.22 4.62 11.73
CA PRO A 326 -38.06 3.46 11.38
C PRO A 326 -37.35 2.12 11.06
N SER A 327 -38.17 1.07 10.97
CA SER A 327 -37.97 -0.39 11.12
C SER A 327 -37.26 -1.18 9.99
N LEU A 328 -36.87 -2.42 10.32
CA LEU A 328 -36.00 -3.37 9.59
C LEU A 328 -36.61 -3.98 8.30
N THR A 329 -35.95 -3.77 7.15
CA THR A 329 -36.08 -4.56 5.89
C THR A 329 -34.78 -5.33 5.61
N GLY A 330 -34.74 -6.27 4.65
CA GLY A 330 -33.56 -7.09 4.36
C GLY A 330 -32.26 -6.33 4.02
N ALA A 331 -32.38 -5.07 3.54
CA ALA A 331 -31.24 -4.16 3.39
C ALA A 331 -30.72 -3.62 4.74
N ASN A 332 -31.60 -3.46 5.73
CA ASN A 332 -31.22 -3.09 7.09
C ASN A 332 -30.52 -4.24 7.81
N ALA A 333 -30.80 -5.50 7.47
CA ALA A 333 -30.13 -6.66 8.07
C ALA A 333 -28.65 -6.75 7.65
N ASP A 334 -28.34 -6.54 6.36
CA ASP A 334 -26.95 -6.49 5.87
C ASP A 334 -26.21 -5.25 6.42
N ALA A 335 -26.89 -4.08 6.44
CA ALA A 335 -26.32 -2.88 7.06
C ALA A 335 -26.05 -3.04 8.56
N GLN A 336 -26.93 -3.75 9.27
CA GLN A 336 -26.79 -4.04 10.69
C GLN A 336 -25.61 -4.98 10.96
N ASP A 337 -25.47 -6.08 10.19
CA ASP A 337 -24.34 -7.02 10.37
C ASP A 337 -23.00 -6.35 10.05
N VAL A 338 -22.92 -5.62 8.93
CA VAL A 338 -21.70 -4.89 8.54
C VAL A 338 -21.34 -3.83 9.57
N LEU A 339 -22.32 -3.06 10.07
CA LEU A 339 -22.05 -2.07 11.11
C LEU A 339 -21.64 -2.74 12.43
N ALA A 340 -22.29 -3.82 12.83
CA ALA A 340 -21.95 -4.57 14.05
C ALA A 340 -20.51 -5.08 14.01
N ARG A 341 -20.11 -5.69 12.89
CA ARG A 341 -18.75 -6.15 12.65
C ARG A 341 -17.73 -5.02 12.68
N THR A 342 -18.08 -3.87 12.10
CA THR A 342 -17.23 -2.67 12.13
C THR A 342 -17.00 -2.18 13.55
N VAL A 343 -18.07 -1.88 14.30
CA VAL A 343 -17.92 -1.30 15.65
C VAL A 343 -17.29 -2.30 16.62
N TRP A 344 -17.55 -3.59 16.45
CA TRP A 344 -16.87 -4.65 17.20
C TRP A 344 -15.37 -4.74 16.85
N GLY A 345 -15.01 -4.63 15.57
CA GLY A 345 -13.62 -4.64 15.13
C GLY A 345 -12.81 -3.46 15.66
N GLU A 346 -13.42 -2.28 15.68
CA GLU A 346 -12.76 -1.01 16.01
C GLU A 346 -12.73 -0.69 17.52
N ALA A 347 -13.75 -1.11 18.27
CA ALA A 347 -13.95 -0.62 19.64
C ALA A 347 -14.34 -1.70 20.66
N ARG A 348 -14.05 -2.98 20.38
CA ARG A 348 -14.22 -4.03 21.40
C ARG A 348 -13.13 -4.00 22.47
N GLY A 349 -13.49 -4.41 23.68
CA GLY A 349 -12.57 -4.59 24.80
C GLY A 349 -12.50 -3.40 25.77
N GLY A 350 -12.14 -3.70 27.03
CA GLY A 350 -11.96 -2.73 28.10
C GLY A 350 -13.25 -2.22 28.76
N ASN A 351 -13.07 -1.38 29.79
CA ASN A 351 -14.16 -0.65 30.43
C ASN A 351 -14.67 0.44 29.47
N GLY A 352 -15.96 0.42 29.11
CA GLY A 352 -16.56 1.39 28.18
C GLY A 352 -16.74 0.91 26.74
N ALA A 353 -16.66 -0.40 26.48
CA ALA A 353 -16.88 -0.97 25.15
C ALA A 353 -18.21 -0.56 24.50
N GLU A 354 -19.32 -0.49 25.25
CA GLU A 354 -20.61 -0.01 24.73
C GLU A 354 -20.53 1.43 24.22
N ALA A 355 -19.91 2.32 25.01
CA ALA A 355 -19.77 3.73 24.65
C ALA A 355 -18.82 3.89 23.44
N GLY A 356 -17.72 3.15 23.41
CA GLY A 356 -16.78 3.15 22.28
C GLY A 356 -17.42 2.67 20.98
N MET A 357 -18.12 1.53 21.01
CA MET A 357 -18.86 1.02 19.85
C MET A 357 -19.97 1.98 19.40
N THR A 358 -20.68 2.60 20.34
CA THR A 358 -21.70 3.61 20.04
C THR A 358 -21.09 4.85 19.37
N ALA A 359 -19.90 5.28 19.81
CA ALA A 359 -19.19 6.41 19.22
C ALA A 359 -18.74 6.12 17.78
N VAL A 360 -18.18 4.93 17.52
CA VAL A 360 -17.82 4.50 16.15
C VAL A 360 -19.06 4.39 15.26
N ALA A 361 -20.20 3.91 15.79
CA ALA A 361 -21.46 3.89 15.05
C ALA A 361 -21.91 5.31 14.64
N HIS A 362 -21.77 6.32 15.52
CA HIS A 362 -22.07 7.70 15.16
C HIS A 362 -21.12 8.26 14.09
N VAL A 363 -19.83 7.92 14.12
CA VAL A 363 -18.89 8.30 13.03
C VAL A 363 -19.34 7.76 11.68
N VAL A 364 -19.82 6.51 11.63
CA VAL A 364 -20.38 5.93 10.40
C VAL A 364 -21.60 6.72 9.94
N LEU A 365 -22.55 7.01 10.84
CA LEU A 365 -23.77 7.77 10.49
C LEU A 365 -23.45 9.20 10.02
N ASN A 366 -22.47 9.87 10.64
CA ASN A 366 -22.02 11.20 10.25
C ASN A 366 -21.38 11.19 8.85
N ARG A 367 -20.56 10.19 8.53
CA ARG A 367 -19.98 9.99 7.20
C ARG A 367 -21.06 9.71 6.14
N VAL A 368 -22.09 8.91 6.47
CA VAL A 368 -23.25 8.68 5.59
C VAL A 368 -24.03 9.97 5.35
N ALA A 369 -24.29 10.75 6.40
CA ALA A 369 -25.01 12.03 6.31
C ALA A 369 -24.25 13.06 5.46
N ALA A 370 -22.92 13.06 5.51
CA ALA A 370 -22.08 13.93 4.69
C ALA A 370 -22.18 13.63 3.19
N ARG A 371 -22.61 12.41 2.78
CA ARG A 371 -22.79 11.97 1.39
C ARG A 371 -21.58 12.27 0.47
N SER A 372 -20.38 12.27 1.04
CA SER A 372 -19.15 12.69 0.38
C SER A 372 -18.41 11.50 -0.21
N TRP A 373 -17.08 11.62 -0.38
CA TRP A 373 -16.24 10.50 -0.75
C TRP A 373 -16.42 9.30 0.18
N TRP A 374 -16.75 9.43 1.47
CA TRP A 374 -16.91 8.25 2.37
C TRP A 374 -17.93 7.21 1.90
N GLY A 375 -19.00 7.63 1.23
CA GLY A 375 -20.11 6.77 0.85
C GLY A 375 -21.47 7.37 1.20
N ARG A 376 -22.54 6.76 0.69
CA ARG A 376 -23.92 7.21 0.88
C ARG A 376 -24.75 6.23 1.70
N THR A 377 -24.21 5.06 2.00
CA THR A 377 -24.86 4.01 2.80
C THR A 377 -23.91 3.50 3.88
N VAL A 378 -24.47 2.91 4.95
CA VAL A 378 -23.69 2.30 6.04
C VAL A 378 -22.71 1.26 5.51
N VAL A 379 -23.15 0.39 4.58
CA VAL A 379 -22.30 -0.65 3.99
C VAL A 379 -21.16 -0.05 3.19
N GLU A 380 -21.44 0.98 2.37
CA GLU A 380 -20.40 1.68 1.61
C GLU A 380 -19.36 2.32 2.52
N VAL A 381 -19.79 3.03 3.57
CA VAL A 381 -18.88 3.69 4.52
C VAL A 381 -18.03 2.68 5.29
N CYS A 382 -18.63 1.60 5.78
CA CYS A 382 -17.93 0.56 6.54
C CYS A 382 -16.91 -0.22 5.70
N ARG A 383 -17.29 -0.61 4.48
CA ARG A 383 -16.42 -1.41 3.59
C ARG A 383 -15.51 -0.57 2.71
N LYS A 384 -15.58 0.76 2.81
CA LYS A 384 -14.72 1.62 2.03
C LYS A 384 -13.26 1.34 2.41
N PRO A 385 -12.37 1.07 1.43
CA PRO A 385 -10.98 0.73 1.71
C PRO A 385 -10.32 1.73 2.66
N TRP A 386 -9.60 1.20 3.65
CA TRP A 386 -8.79 1.96 4.60
C TRP A 386 -9.57 2.88 5.54
N GLN A 387 -10.91 2.82 5.57
CA GLN A 387 -11.73 3.64 6.47
C GLN A 387 -11.92 3.04 7.86
N PHE A 388 -11.85 1.71 7.95
CA PHE A 388 -11.97 0.92 9.17
C PHE A 388 -11.01 -0.25 9.03
N SER A 389 -9.99 -0.29 9.88
CA SER A 389 -8.88 -1.22 9.71
C SER A 389 -9.36 -2.66 9.84
N CYS A 390 -10.40 -2.92 10.65
CA CYS A 390 -11.00 -4.23 10.82
C CYS A 390 -11.50 -4.91 9.52
N TRP A 391 -11.74 -4.14 8.45
CA TRP A 391 -12.11 -4.69 7.12
C TRP A 391 -10.91 -4.94 6.21
N ASN A 392 -9.73 -4.44 6.57
CA ASN A 392 -8.52 -4.63 5.79
C ASN A 392 -8.08 -6.08 5.88
N LEU A 393 -7.65 -6.64 4.74
CA LEU A 393 -7.26 -8.05 4.59
C LEU A 393 -6.21 -8.52 5.62
N ASN A 394 -5.39 -7.59 6.10
CA ASN A 394 -4.25 -7.85 6.97
C ASN A 394 -4.49 -7.47 8.44
N ASP A 395 -5.68 -7.00 8.80
CA ASP A 395 -5.98 -6.66 10.19
C ASP A 395 -6.25 -7.96 10.99
N PRO A 396 -5.60 -8.19 12.15
CA PRO A 396 -5.82 -9.38 12.96
C PRO A 396 -7.26 -9.49 13.50
N ASN A 397 -8.04 -8.42 13.40
CA ASN A 397 -9.46 -8.42 13.66
C ASN A 397 -10.27 -8.96 12.49
N LEU A 398 -9.81 -8.94 11.24
CA LEU A 398 -10.61 -9.38 10.09
C LEU A 398 -11.04 -10.85 10.18
N PRO A 399 -10.16 -11.84 10.47
CA PRO A 399 -10.59 -13.23 10.64
C PRO A 399 -11.53 -13.40 11.84
N LYS A 400 -11.24 -12.72 12.96
CA LYS A 400 -12.06 -12.75 14.18
C LYS A 400 -13.45 -12.15 13.91
N MET A 401 -13.48 -11.04 13.18
CA MET A 401 -14.69 -10.34 12.77
C MET A 401 -15.49 -11.14 11.76
N ARG A 402 -14.87 -11.98 10.91
CA ARG A 402 -15.60 -12.89 10.01
C ARG A 402 -16.19 -14.10 10.76
N ALA A 403 -15.50 -14.59 11.78
CA ALA A 403 -15.91 -15.78 12.54
C ALA A 403 -16.87 -15.48 13.71
N VAL A 404 -16.89 -14.24 14.22
CA VAL A 404 -17.70 -13.87 15.38
C VAL A 404 -19.21 -13.99 15.07
N THR A 405 -19.96 -14.51 16.04
CA THR A 405 -21.41 -14.70 15.99
C THR A 405 -22.05 -14.12 17.25
N SER A 406 -23.39 -14.08 17.31
CA SER A 406 -24.14 -13.53 18.46
C SER A 406 -23.96 -14.31 19.77
N SER A 407 -23.22 -15.42 19.78
CA SER A 407 -22.80 -16.10 21.02
C SER A 407 -21.71 -15.33 21.78
N ASP A 408 -20.97 -14.44 21.11
CA ASP A 408 -20.03 -13.52 21.75
C ASP A 408 -20.81 -12.32 22.32
N ALA A 409 -20.69 -12.08 23.63
CA ALA A 409 -21.45 -11.04 24.31
C ALA A 409 -21.13 -9.61 23.81
N GLN A 410 -19.88 -9.35 23.40
CA GLN A 410 -19.49 -8.07 22.85
C GLN A 410 -20.01 -7.89 21.42
N PHE A 411 -20.11 -8.97 20.65
CA PHE A 411 -20.72 -8.93 19.33
C PHE A 411 -22.25 -8.85 19.39
N ALA A 412 -22.89 -9.50 20.35
CA ALA A 412 -24.31 -9.33 20.63
C ALA A 412 -24.65 -7.87 20.99
N LEU A 413 -23.80 -7.24 21.81
CA LEU A 413 -23.88 -5.80 22.09
C LEU A 413 -23.68 -4.96 20.82
N ALA A 414 -22.69 -5.29 19.98
CA ALA A 414 -22.47 -4.62 18.71
C ALA A 414 -23.68 -4.73 17.77
N LEU A 415 -24.35 -5.90 17.72
CA LEU A 415 -25.59 -6.12 16.96
C LEU A 415 -26.74 -5.26 17.47
N GLN A 416 -26.86 -5.06 18.79
CA GLN A 416 -27.87 -4.17 19.39
C GLN A 416 -27.60 -2.70 19.07
N ILE A 417 -26.34 -2.26 19.18
CA ILE A 417 -25.91 -0.90 18.82
C ILE A 417 -26.17 -0.66 17.33
N ALA A 418 -25.71 -1.56 16.46
CA ALA A 418 -25.91 -1.46 15.02
C ALA A 418 -27.40 -1.47 14.63
N GLY A 419 -28.22 -2.30 15.28
CA GLY A 419 -29.66 -2.34 15.05
C GLY A 419 -30.33 -1.01 15.39
N ARG A 420 -29.97 -0.40 16.52
CA ARG A 420 -30.44 0.94 16.90
C ARG A 420 -29.93 2.03 15.95
N ALA A 421 -28.70 1.93 15.47
CA ALA A 421 -28.11 2.85 14.51
C ALA A 421 -28.84 2.85 13.17
N VAL A 422 -29.03 1.66 12.58
CA VAL A 422 -29.74 1.50 11.31
C VAL A 422 -31.21 1.88 11.43
N ALA A 423 -31.83 1.60 12.59
CA ALA A 423 -33.19 2.04 12.85
C ALA A 423 -33.30 3.55 13.09
N GLY A 424 -32.22 4.29 13.39
CA GLY A 424 -32.27 5.71 13.76
C GLY A 424 -32.66 5.97 15.22
N THR A 425 -32.57 4.96 16.09
CA THR A 425 -32.86 5.03 17.54
C THR A 425 -31.60 5.05 18.41
N LEU A 426 -30.39 5.08 17.84
CA LEU A 426 -29.13 4.90 18.57
C LEU A 426 -28.95 5.82 19.78
N GLY A 427 -29.19 7.12 19.60
CA GLY A 427 -28.71 8.08 20.58
C GLY A 427 -28.73 9.48 20.01
N ASP A 428 -28.56 10.45 20.90
CA ASP A 428 -27.90 11.67 20.50
C ASP A 428 -26.42 11.35 20.21
N ASP A 429 -25.84 12.02 19.22
CA ASP A 429 -24.45 11.81 18.84
C ASP A 429 -23.47 12.22 19.94
N ILE A 430 -22.87 11.22 20.59
CA ILE A 430 -21.88 11.40 21.66
C ILE A 430 -20.52 11.90 21.16
N THR A 431 -20.29 11.90 19.84
CA THR A 431 -19.06 12.36 19.18
C THR A 431 -19.12 13.81 18.67
N HIS A 432 -20.29 14.46 18.74
CA HIS A 432 -20.51 15.84 18.28
C HIS A 432 -20.20 16.08 16.79
N GLY A 433 -20.61 15.16 15.93
CA GLY A 433 -20.44 15.27 14.47
C GLY A 433 -19.10 14.78 13.96
N ALA A 434 -18.38 13.94 14.71
CA ALA A 434 -17.06 13.46 14.30
C ALA A 434 -17.12 12.59 13.05
N THR A 435 -16.12 12.74 12.19
CA THR A 435 -15.90 11.90 10.99
C THR A 435 -14.58 11.16 11.03
N HIS A 436 -13.69 11.46 11.99
CA HIS A 436 -12.39 10.81 12.15
C HIS A 436 -12.14 10.50 13.63
N TYR A 437 -11.38 9.45 13.91
CA TYR A 437 -10.95 9.13 15.26
C TYR A 437 -9.65 8.31 15.22
N TYR A 438 -8.96 8.25 16.35
CA TYR A 438 -7.85 7.31 16.57
C TYR A 438 -7.79 6.89 18.03
N ALA A 439 -7.16 5.74 18.29
CA ALA A 439 -7.01 5.22 19.64
C ALA A 439 -5.89 5.95 20.40
N THR A 440 -6.09 6.30 21.68
CA THR A 440 -5.08 6.89 22.56
C THR A 440 -3.92 5.95 22.85
N SER A 441 -4.08 4.65 22.61
CA SER A 441 -2.99 3.66 22.63
C SER A 441 -2.05 3.80 21.44
N MET A 442 -2.48 4.48 20.38
CA MET A 442 -1.62 4.84 19.26
C MET A 442 -0.62 5.88 19.75
N HIS A 443 0.65 5.47 19.79
CA HIS A 443 1.72 6.30 20.34
C HIS A 443 1.96 7.56 19.49
N THR A 444 1.60 7.51 18.19
CA THR A 444 1.66 8.64 17.27
C THR A 444 0.27 8.98 16.76
N PRO A 445 -0.23 10.21 16.99
CA PRO A 445 -1.52 10.63 16.43
C PRO A 445 -1.45 10.69 14.88
N PRO A 446 -2.53 10.35 14.16
CA PRO A 446 -2.58 10.50 12.71
C PRO A 446 -2.33 11.95 12.29
N GLN A 447 -1.69 12.16 11.15
CA GLN A 447 -1.32 13.49 10.66
C GLN A 447 -2.51 14.46 10.61
N TRP A 448 -3.69 13.96 10.25
CA TRP A 448 -4.91 14.76 10.18
C TRP A 448 -5.40 15.23 11.57
N ALA A 449 -4.96 14.59 12.65
CA ALA A 449 -5.29 14.95 14.03
C ALA A 449 -4.27 15.92 14.66
N VAL A 450 -3.08 16.05 14.07
CA VAL A 450 -2.00 16.89 14.59
C VAL A 450 -2.42 18.36 14.57
N GLY A 451 -2.31 19.04 15.72
CA GLY A 451 -2.70 20.43 15.89
C GLY A 451 -4.22 20.68 15.86
N ARG A 452 -5.03 19.62 15.85
CA ARG A 452 -6.49 19.72 15.98
C ARG A 452 -6.91 19.27 17.36
N GLN A 453 -7.97 19.91 17.88
CA GLN A 453 -8.57 19.51 19.15
C GLN A 453 -9.67 18.46 18.90
N PRO A 454 -9.68 17.32 19.62
CA PRO A 454 -10.75 16.35 19.50
C PRO A 454 -12.08 16.96 19.99
N CYS A 455 -13.15 16.76 19.23
CA CYS A 455 -14.50 17.18 19.61
C CYS A 455 -15.14 16.26 20.66
N ALA A 456 -14.63 15.04 20.81
CA ALA A 456 -14.99 14.13 21.90
C ALA A 456 -13.86 13.15 22.23
N GLN A 457 -13.85 12.68 23.48
CA GLN A 457 -13.09 11.49 23.88
C GLN A 457 -14.09 10.48 24.46
N VAL A 458 -14.08 9.26 23.92
CA VAL A 458 -14.95 8.17 24.40
C VAL A 458 -14.08 6.93 24.59
N GLY A 459 -13.94 6.51 25.85
CA GLY A 459 -12.99 5.45 26.21
C GLY A 459 -11.56 5.81 25.78
N ALA A 460 -10.90 4.88 25.11
CA ALA A 460 -9.56 5.03 24.58
C ALA A 460 -9.51 5.65 23.17
N HIS A 461 -10.53 6.39 22.73
CA HIS A 461 -10.57 7.00 21.39
C HIS A 461 -10.78 8.51 21.44
N LEU A 462 -10.03 9.23 20.61
CA LEU A 462 -10.16 10.66 20.37
C LEU A 462 -10.85 10.90 19.03
N PHE A 463 -11.93 11.67 19.02
CA PHE A 463 -12.80 11.90 17.88
C PHE A 463 -12.68 13.34 17.37
N PHE A 464 -12.73 13.52 16.06
CA PHE A 464 -12.49 14.80 15.37
C PHE A 464 -13.53 15.04 14.28
N LYS A 465 -13.87 16.32 14.10
CA LYS A 465 -14.74 16.84 13.05
C LYS A 465 -13.99 17.85 12.18
N ASP A 466 -14.55 18.19 11.01
CA ASP A 466 -14.01 19.19 10.08
C ASP A 466 -12.58 18.89 9.58
N VAL A 467 -12.22 17.61 9.56
CA VAL A 467 -10.97 17.10 9.00
C VAL A 467 -11.13 16.97 7.48
N GLY A 468 -10.55 17.95 6.78
CA GLY A 468 -10.51 18.10 5.33
C GLY A 468 -9.32 18.96 4.94
#